data_AF-A0A350CTU4-F1
#
_entry.id   AF-A0A350CTU4-F1
#
_cell.length_a   1.000
_cell.length_b   1.000
_cell.length_c   1.000
_cell.angle_alpha   90.00
_cell.angle_beta   90.00
_cell.angle_gamma   90.00
#
_symmetry.space_group_name_H-M   'P 1'
#
loop_
_entity.id
_entity.type
_entity.pdbx_description
1 polymer ?
#
loop_
_entity_poly.entity_id
_entity_poly.type
_entity_poly.pdbx_seq_one_letter_code
_entity_poly.pdbx_strand_id
1 'polypeptide(L)'
;MLDYDDLLLFWAEMASDPELGPELGALFDHVLVDEYQDTNRLQAAIITGMKPDGRGVMVVGDDAQSIYSFRGATVRNILDFPKQFSQPAEVITLDRNYRSTQPILDASNAVIAAALERHAKTLWTDKPATRLPQLVLIPDEAEQARWVCNRILEQREAGIKLTAQAVLFRAASHSAALELELMRRNIPFVKFGGLKFLEASHIKDVLAVLRFAQNPSGRLAGFRVAQLIPGIGQATAARLLDAAFAKGAEVTAQERGEVAVAVAEAKVLAHRAAIDIGSEMFELTGARSTSARFGFDRFWRNARVHTLHDPVDYKLRDLGRHALEGRLPDPTPYS
;
A
#
# COMPACT_ATOMS: atom_id res chain seq x y z
N MET A 1 -2.41 14.57 -11.33
CA MET A 1 -2.67 13.26 -10.72
C MET A 1 -1.33 12.79 -10.22
N LEU A 2 -1.22 12.39 -8.96
CA LEU A 2 0.01 11.88 -8.39
C LEU A 2 -0.10 10.36 -8.31
N ASP A 3 0.88 9.64 -8.84
CA ASP A 3 1.06 8.22 -8.56
C ASP A 3 1.92 8.01 -7.30
N TYR A 4 2.28 6.75 -7.01
CA TYR A 4 3.04 6.45 -5.80
C TYR A 4 4.46 7.02 -5.80
N ASP A 5 5.08 7.12 -6.97
CA ASP A 5 6.44 7.64 -7.11
C ASP A 5 6.42 9.17 -7.03
N ASP A 6 5.40 9.80 -7.61
CA ASP A 6 5.15 11.24 -7.47
C ASP A 6 5.00 11.65 -6.00
N LEU A 7 4.26 10.87 -5.20
CA LEU A 7 4.09 11.16 -3.77
C LEU A 7 5.42 11.20 -3.01
N LEU A 8 6.35 10.29 -3.35
CA LEU A 8 7.69 10.30 -2.77
C LEU A 8 8.52 11.47 -3.30
N LEU A 9 8.38 11.80 -4.58
CA LEU A 9 9.14 12.87 -5.23
C LEU A 9 8.78 14.24 -4.65
N PHE A 10 7.50 14.59 -4.65
CA PHE A 10 7.05 15.87 -4.11
C PHE A 10 7.32 16.00 -2.62
N TRP A 11 7.26 14.90 -1.86
CA TRP A 11 7.65 14.94 -0.45
C TRP A 11 9.15 15.17 -0.29
N ALA A 12 10.00 14.54 -1.11
CA ALA A 12 11.44 14.79 -1.08
C ALA A 12 11.79 16.24 -1.48
N GLU A 13 11.09 16.80 -2.46
CA GLU A 13 11.24 18.22 -2.84
C GLU A 13 10.85 19.12 -1.67
N MET A 14 9.68 18.91 -1.06
CA MET A 14 9.22 19.69 0.09
C MET A 14 10.16 19.55 1.31
N ALA A 15 10.68 18.36 1.56
CA ALA A 15 11.62 18.11 2.65
C ALA A 15 13.01 18.74 2.41
N SER A 16 13.41 18.94 1.15
CA SER A 16 14.68 19.56 0.80
C SER A 16 14.59 21.08 0.60
N ASP A 17 13.37 21.63 0.59
CA ASP A 17 13.14 23.06 0.53
C ASP A 17 13.67 23.78 1.78
N PRO A 18 14.39 24.92 1.66
CA PRO A 18 14.98 25.63 2.79
C PRO A 18 13.98 26.20 3.80
N GLU A 19 12.74 26.47 3.40
CA GLU A 19 11.70 27.01 4.28
C GLU A 19 10.80 25.88 4.80
N LEU A 20 10.31 25.01 3.91
CA LEU A 20 9.38 23.94 4.28
C LEU A 20 10.05 22.76 4.98
N GLY A 21 11.31 22.45 4.66
CA GLY A 21 12.06 21.35 5.26
C GLY A 21 12.20 21.47 6.79
N PRO A 22 12.65 22.62 7.32
CA PRO A 22 12.70 22.88 8.76
C PRO A 22 11.32 22.83 9.44
N GLU A 23 10.29 23.41 8.82
CA GLU A 23 8.92 23.35 9.35
C GLU A 23 8.41 21.90 9.44
N LEU A 24 8.61 21.13 8.39
CA LEU A 24 8.25 19.71 8.31
C LEU A 24 9.03 18.88 9.34
N GLY A 25 10.33 19.11 9.46
CA GLY A 25 11.20 18.45 10.44
C GLY A 25 10.84 18.79 11.88
N ALA A 26 10.29 19.98 12.14
CA ALA A 26 9.84 20.41 13.46
C ALA A 26 8.52 19.73 13.90
N LEU A 27 7.75 19.16 12.97
CA LEU A 27 6.55 18.37 13.32
C LEU A 27 6.88 17.05 14.03
N PHE A 28 8.13 16.60 13.97
CA PHE A 28 8.56 15.31 14.50
C PHE A 28 9.78 15.47 15.40
N ASP A 29 9.62 15.33 16.72
CA ASP A 29 10.77 15.31 17.64
C ASP A 29 11.71 14.13 17.33
N HIS A 30 11.12 12.99 16.94
CA HIS A 30 11.81 11.75 16.63
C HIS A 30 11.27 11.10 15.35
N VAL A 31 12.16 10.53 14.54
CA VAL A 31 11.84 9.80 13.31
C VAL A 31 12.41 8.39 13.42
N LEU A 32 11.52 7.40 13.41
CA LEU A 32 11.84 5.99 13.50
C LEU A 32 11.57 5.34 12.14
N VAL A 33 12.58 4.75 11.52
CA VAL A 33 12.43 4.07 10.23
C VAL A 33 12.80 2.60 10.39
N ASP A 34 11.83 1.72 10.14
CA ASP A 34 12.05 0.28 10.11
C ASP A 34 12.35 -0.20 8.68
N GLU A 35 12.95 -1.38 8.54
CA GLU A 35 13.33 -2.00 7.25
C GLU A 35 14.17 -1.06 6.34
N TYR A 36 15.08 -0.29 6.93
CA TYR A 36 15.80 0.77 6.22
C TYR A 36 16.69 0.27 5.07
N GLN A 37 17.07 -1.01 5.08
CA GLN A 37 17.82 -1.64 3.98
C GLN A 37 17.05 -1.64 2.65
N ASP A 38 15.72 -1.61 2.69
CA ASP A 38 14.85 -1.68 1.51
C ASP A 38 14.39 -0.29 1.04
N THR A 39 14.95 0.77 1.61
CA THR A 39 14.66 2.14 1.18
C THR A 39 15.40 2.48 -0.12
N ASN A 40 14.75 3.26 -0.97
CA ASN A 40 15.38 3.87 -2.14
C ASN A 40 16.05 5.21 -1.77
N ARG A 41 16.78 5.80 -2.72
CA ARG A 41 17.49 7.08 -2.50
C ARG A 41 16.55 8.24 -2.17
N LEU A 42 15.35 8.25 -2.75
CA LEU A 42 14.37 9.31 -2.56
C LEU A 42 13.80 9.27 -1.13
N GLN A 43 13.50 8.08 -0.62
CA GLN A 43 13.08 7.86 0.76
C GLN A 43 14.17 8.27 1.76
N ALA A 44 15.44 7.96 1.50
CA ALA A 44 16.55 8.43 2.34
C ALA A 44 16.73 9.97 2.27
N ALA A 45 16.49 10.58 1.11
CA ALA A 45 16.56 12.03 0.93
C ALA A 45 15.48 12.76 1.75
N ILE A 46 14.27 12.21 1.86
CA ILE A 46 13.21 12.75 2.72
C ILE A 46 13.69 12.86 4.18
N ILE A 47 14.31 11.81 4.71
CA ILE A 47 14.84 11.81 6.09
C ILE A 47 15.93 12.86 6.26
N THR A 48 16.85 12.94 5.30
CA THR A 48 17.96 13.90 5.34
C THR A 48 17.48 15.34 5.20
N GLY A 49 16.46 15.60 4.39
CA GLY A 49 15.84 16.92 4.27
C GLY A 49 15.14 17.36 5.56
N MET A 50 14.36 16.47 6.19
CA MET A 50 13.66 16.78 7.45
C MET A 50 14.62 16.90 8.64
N LYS A 51 15.70 16.11 8.68
CA LYS A 51 16.66 16.02 9.78
C LYS A 51 18.10 16.09 9.26
N PRO A 52 18.55 17.27 8.77
CA PRO A 52 19.86 17.40 8.11
C PRO A 52 21.06 17.14 9.02
N ASP A 53 20.88 17.26 10.34
CA ASP A 53 21.90 16.95 11.34
C ASP A 53 21.75 15.54 11.94
N GLY A 54 20.76 14.76 11.49
CA GLY A 54 20.46 13.41 11.98
C GLY A 54 19.82 13.34 13.37
N ARG A 55 19.55 14.49 14.01
CA ARG A 55 19.08 14.50 15.41
C ARG A 55 17.68 13.94 15.53
N GLY A 56 17.52 12.98 16.44
CA GLY A 56 16.25 12.31 16.68
C GLY A 56 15.89 11.28 15.61
N VAL A 57 16.79 10.96 14.67
CA VAL A 57 16.59 9.89 13.68
C VAL A 57 17.15 8.58 14.22
N MET A 58 16.34 7.53 14.17
CA MET A 58 16.75 6.16 14.42
C MET A 58 16.26 5.29 13.26
N VAL A 59 17.20 4.55 12.65
CA VAL A 59 16.88 3.57 11.62
C VAL A 59 17.16 2.17 12.13
N VAL A 60 16.32 1.22 11.72
CA VAL A 60 16.45 -0.20 12.00
C VAL A 60 16.45 -0.92 10.65
N GLY A 61 17.34 -1.89 10.49
CA GLY A 61 17.40 -2.67 9.27
C GLY A 61 18.42 -3.80 9.35
N ASP A 62 18.37 -4.66 8.34
CA ASP A 62 19.28 -5.79 8.18
C ASP A 62 19.75 -5.86 6.73
N ASP A 63 21.02 -5.58 6.48
CA ASP A 63 21.63 -5.62 5.15
C ASP A 63 21.47 -6.99 4.47
N ALA A 64 21.44 -8.07 5.25
CA ALA A 64 21.20 -9.43 4.76
C ALA A 64 19.78 -9.66 4.23
N GLN A 65 18.84 -8.76 4.54
CA GLN A 65 17.42 -8.85 4.17
C GLN A 65 17.03 -7.88 3.04
N SER A 66 17.99 -7.16 2.45
CA SER A 66 17.74 -6.27 1.31
C SER A 66 17.35 -7.06 0.05
N ILE A 67 16.05 -7.15 -0.23
CA ILE A 67 15.50 -7.92 -1.37
C ILE A 67 14.76 -7.06 -2.40
N TYR A 68 14.60 -5.75 -2.15
CA TYR A 68 13.86 -4.83 -3.02
C TYR A 68 14.71 -4.01 -4.01
N SER A 69 15.95 -4.43 -4.30
CA SER A 69 16.85 -3.71 -5.22
C SER A 69 16.26 -3.50 -6.63
N PHE A 70 15.45 -4.45 -7.11
CA PHE A 70 14.72 -4.35 -8.38
C PHE A 70 13.67 -3.22 -8.42
N ARG A 71 13.30 -2.66 -7.26
CA ARG A 71 12.43 -1.47 -7.12
C ARG A 71 13.21 -0.20 -6.78
N GLY A 72 14.53 -0.22 -6.93
CA GLY A 72 15.40 0.94 -6.67
C GLY A 72 15.86 1.07 -5.22
N ALA A 73 15.58 0.09 -4.36
CA ALA A 73 16.16 0.06 -3.01
C ALA A 73 17.70 -0.04 -3.08
N THR A 74 18.38 0.56 -2.11
CA THR A 74 19.83 0.48 -2.03
C THR A 74 20.30 0.17 -0.61
N VAL A 75 20.95 -0.99 -0.46
CA VAL A 75 21.57 -1.40 0.82
C VAL A 75 22.62 -0.41 1.31
N ARG A 76 23.15 0.46 0.43
CA ARG A 76 24.07 1.53 0.83
C ARG A 76 23.43 2.49 1.84
N ASN A 77 22.11 2.70 1.78
CA ASN A 77 21.42 3.55 2.75
C ASN A 77 21.69 3.09 4.20
N ILE A 78 21.53 1.79 4.49
CA ILE A 78 21.81 1.26 5.83
C ILE A 78 23.31 1.17 6.13
N LEU A 79 24.14 0.76 5.15
CA LEU A 79 25.58 0.57 5.35
C LEU A 79 26.33 1.88 5.60
N ASP A 80 25.90 2.98 4.97
CA ASP A 80 26.53 4.29 5.05
C ASP A 80 25.93 5.19 6.13
N PHE A 81 24.74 4.85 6.66
CA PHE A 81 24.04 5.62 7.70
C PHE A 81 24.92 6.03 8.88
N PRO A 82 25.81 5.16 9.44
CA PRO A 82 26.65 5.54 10.58
C PRO A 82 27.56 6.75 10.32
N LYS A 83 27.85 7.07 9.06
CA LYS A 83 28.72 8.16 8.63
C LYS A 83 27.97 9.22 7.81
N GLN A 84 26.65 9.10 7.68
CA GLN A 84 25.84 9.96 6.83
C GLN A 84 25.75 11.40 7.34
N PHE A 85 25.76 11.57 8.66
CA PHE A 85 25.61 12.88 9.31
C PHE A 85 26.94 13.38 9.90
N SER A 86 26.97 14.68 10.21
CA SER A 86 28.16 15.32 10.81
C SER A 86 28.58 14.68 12.14
N GLN A 87 27.59 14.26 12.95
CA GLN A 87 27.82 13.40 14.09
C GLN A 87 27.59 11.93 13.68
N PRO A 88 28.59 11.04 13.86
CA PRO A 88 28.41 9.63 13.58
C PRO A 88 27.26 9.04 14.41
N ALA A 89 26.44 8.20 13.79
CA ALA A 89 25.35 7.55 14.50
C ALA A 89 25.89 6.46 15.44
N GLU A 90 25.25 6.29 16.59
CA GLU A 90 25.47 5.13 17.46
C GLU A 90 24.96 3.86 16.76
N VAL A 91 25.79 2.82 16.71
CA VAL A 91 25.44 1.55 16.08
C VAL A 91 25.24 0.48 17.15
N ILE A 92 24.00 0.03 17.28
CA ILE A 92 23.62 -1.07 18.18
C ILE A 92 23.38 -2.32 17.35
N THR A 93 24.19 -3.36 17.57
CA THR A 93 24.03 -4.64 16.87
C THR A 93 23.20 -5.61 17.72
N LEU A 94 22.12 -6.13 17.15
CA LEU A 94 21.30 -7.17 17.76
C LEU A 94 21.59 -8.52 17.09
N ASP A 95 22.34 -9.38 17.77
CA ASP A 95 22.77 -10.70 17.25
C ASP A 95 21.98 -11.88 17.82
N ARG A 96 21.27 -11.68 18.93
CA ARG A 96 20.41 -12.70 19.54
C ARG A 96 19.09 -12.81 18.80
N ASN A 97 18.81 -13.98 18.24
CA ASN A 97 17.58 -14.30 17.53
C ASN A 97 16.55 -14.98 18.45
N TYR A 98 15.38 -14.36 18.56
CA TYR A 98 14.27 -14.88 19.37
C TYR A 98 13.22 -15.66 18.55
N ARG A 99 13.40 -15.79 17.23
CA ARG A 99 12.42 -16.39 16.30
C ARG A 99 12.76 -17.86 16.01
N SER A 100 13.94 -18.09 15.45
CA SER A 100 14.39 -19.36 14.89
C SER A 100 15.24 -20.17 15.88
N THR A 101 15.48 -21.43 15.56
CA THR A 101 16.35 -22.34 16.32
C THR A 101 17.78 -22.33 15.77
N GLN A 102 18.76 -22.76 16.57
CA GLN A 102 20.17 -22.72 16.16
C GLN A 102 20.45 -23.45 14.83
N PRO A 103 19.91 -24.65 14.55
CA PRO A 103 20.11 -25.29 13.25
C PRO A 103 19.61 -24.50 12.03
N ILE A 104 18.54 -23.71 12.19
CA ILE A 104 18.05 -22.81 11.13
C ILE A 104 19.00 -21.62 10.99
N LEU A 105 19.44 -21.04 12.12
CA LEU A 105 20.38 -19.92 12.13
C LEU A 105 21.73 -20.31 11.54
N ASP A 106 22.24 -21.50 11.81
CA ASP A 106 23.50 -21.99 11.25
C ASP A 106 23.44 -22.06 9.72
N ALA A 107 22.34 -22.58 9.18
CA ALA A 107 22.10 -22.59 7.74
C ALA A 107 22.02 -21.17 7.16
N SER A 108 21.27 -20.26 7.80
CA SER A 108 21.18 -18.86 7.37
C SER A 108 22.52 -18.12 7.46
N ASN A 109 23.26 -18.29 8.55
CA ASN A 109 24.58 -17.71 8.80
C ASN A 109 25.61 -18.20 7.74
N ALA A 110 25.56 -19.48 7.37
CA ALA A 110 26.41 -20.05 6.33
C ALA A 110 26.10 -19.46 4.94
N VAL A 111 24.82 -19.28 4.60
CA VAL A 111 24.40 -18.66 3.33
C VAL A 111 24.87 -17.20 3.25
N ILE A 112 24.65 -16.40 4.30
CA ILE A 112 25.03 -14.99 4.30
C ILE A 112 26.54 -14.75 4.41
N ALA A 113 27.31 -15.73 4.90
CA ALA A 113 28.78 -15.64 4.94
C ALA A 113 29.41 -15.51 3.55
N ALA A 114 28.70 -15.89 2.49
CA ALA A 114 29.15 -15.75 1.11
C ALA A 114 28.93 -14.33 0.52
N ALA A 115 28.25 -13.42 1.23
CA ALA A 115 28.01 -12.06 0.75
C ALA A 115 29.29 -11.19 0.81
N LEU A 116 29.52 -10.39 -0.24
CA LEU A 116 30.73 -9.56 -0.40
C LEU A 116 30.75 -8.34 0.54
N GLU A 117 29.61 -7.66 0.68
CA GLU A 117 29.45 -6.50 1.55
C GLU A 117 28.35 -6.82 2.57
N ARG A 118 28.69 -6.68 3.86
CA ARG A 118 27.74 -6.88 4.97
C ARG A 118 28.20 -6.22 6.25
N HIS A 119 27.26 -5.99 7.17
CA HIS A 119 27.62 -5.84 8.58
C HIS A 119 27.97 -7.21 9.17
N ALA A 120 29.17 -7.32 9.75
CA ALA A 120 29.62 -8.57 10.35
C ALA A 120 28.82 -8.85 11.63
N LYS A 121 27.88 -9.80 11.55
CA LYS A 121 27.17 -10.36 12.71
C LYS A 121 26.95 -11.86 12.52
N THR A 122 26.86 -12.58 13.62
CA THR A 122 26.54 -14.01 13.64
C THR A 122 25.35 -14.22 14.56
N LEU A 123 24.25 -14.69 14.00
CA LEU A 123 23.01 -14.85 14.76
C LEU A 123 23.07 -16.09 15.64
N TRP A 124 22.63 -15.97 16.89
CA TRP A 124 22.60 -17.06 17.86
C TRP A 124 21.28 -17.10 18.64
N THR A 125 20.95 -18.22 19.29
CA THR A 125 19.73 -18.35 20.10
C THR A 125 19.87 -19.33 21.27
N ASP A 126 19.12 -19.09 22.34
CA ASP A 126 19.01 -20.03 23.48
C ASP A 126 17.92 -21.09 23.29
N LYS A 127 17.23 -21.10 22.14
CA LYS A 127 16.16 -22.06 21.88
C LYS A 127 16.74 -23.46 21.69
N PRO A 128 16.38 -24.44 22.55
CA PRO A 128 16.85 -25.80 22.37
C PRO A 128 16.19 -26.43 21.14
N ALA A 129 17.00 -26.89 20.20
CA ALA A 129 16.54 -27.72 19.10
C ALA A 129 17.70 -28.52 18.53
N THR A 130 17.43 -29.76 18.14
CA THR A 130 18.40 -30.65 17.50
C THR A 130 18.02 -30.98 16.06
N ARG A 131 16.79 -30.70 15.64
CA ARG A 131 16.30 -31.02 14.30
C ARG A 131 16.90 -30.06 13.27
N LEU A 132 17.60 -30.64 12.30
CA LEU A 132 18.15 -29.91 11.16
C LEU A 132 17.08 -29.55 10.11
N PRO A 133 17.24 -28.44 9.38
CA PRO A 133 16.49 -28.18 8.15
C PRO A 133 16.66 -29.35 7.15
N GLN A 134 15.59 -29.68 6.43
CA GLN A 134 15.59 -30.79 5.47
C GLN A 134 15.68 -30.25 4.04
N LEU A 135 16.63 -30.77 3.26
CA LEU A 135 16.67 -30.63 1.81
C LEU A 135 16.12 -31.90 1.18
N VAL A 136 15.07 -31.77 0.36
CA VAL A 136 14.40 -32.90 -0.28
C VAL A 136 14.37 -32.65 -1.78
N LEU A 137 14.91 -33.61 -2.55
CA LEU A 137 14.90 -33.59 -4.00
C LEU A 137 13.66 -34.32 -4.48
N ILE A 138 12.84 -33.65 -5.28
CA ILE A 138 11.60 -34.19 -5.85
C ILE A 138 11.68 -34.08 -7.38
N PRO A 139 11.34 -35.13 -8.14
CA PRO A 139 11.49 -35.16 -9.60
C PRO A 139 10.72 -34.10 -10.38
N ASP A 140 9.50 -33.77 -9.95
CA ASP A 140 8.63 -32.82 -10.65
C ASP A 140 7.73 -31.99 -9.72
N GLU A 141 7.11 -30.95 -10.28
CA GLU A 141 6.26 -30.00 -9.54
C GLU A 141 4.99 -30.64 -8.98
N ALA A 142 4.43 -31.65 -9.67
CA ALA A 142 3.21 -32.32 -9.22
C ALA A 142 3.50 -33.23 -8.01
N GLU A 143 4.62 -33.95 -8.03
CA GLU A 143 5.14 -34.69 -6.89
C GLU A 143 5.53 -33.75 -5.74
N GLN A 144 6.11 -32.59 -6.03
CA GLN A 144 6.45 -31.61 -5.02
C GLN A 144 5.20 -31.11 -4.30
N ALA A 145 4.14 -30.77 -5.05
CA ALA A 145 2.85 -30.37 -4.48
C ALA A 145 2.24 -31.48 -3.60
N ARG A 146 2.24 -32.73 -4.08
CA ARG A 146 1.77 -33.89 -3.29
C ARG A 146 2.57 -34.07 -2.01
N TRP A 147 3.89 -33.97 -2.09
CA TRP A 147 4.80 -34.13 -0.96
C TRP A 147 4.59 -33.03 0.09
N VAL A 148 4.50 -31.76 -0.35
CA VAL A 148 4.22 -30.63 0.56
C VAL A 148 2.86 -30.80 1.24
N CYS A 149 1.81 -31.16 0.51
CA CYS A 149 0.50 -31.42 1.10
C CYS A 149 0.52 -32.58 2.12
N ASN A 150 1.26 -33.66 1.85
CA ASN A 150 1.45 -34.75 2.81
C ASN A 150 2.10 -34.22 4.10
N ARG A 151 3.19 -33.46 3.98
CA ARG A 151 3.88 -32.86 5.14
C ARG A 151 2.99 -31.91 5.93
N ILE A 152 2.19 -31.08 5.26
CA ILE A 152 1.26 -30.14 5.91
C ILE A 152 0.24 -30.91 6.77
N LEU A 153 -0.34 -31.97 6.22
CA LEU A 153 -1.31 -32.81 6.91
C LEU A 153 -0.67 -33.58 8.07
N GLU A 154 0.51 -34.17 7.87
CA GLU A 154 1.24 -34.85 8.95
C GLU A 154 1.56 -33.89 10.11
N GLN A 155 2.02 -32.67 9.83
CA GLN A 155 2.27 -31.67 10.87
C GLN A 155 0.98 -31.22 11.55
N ARG A 156 -0.14 -31.15 10.82
CA ARG A 156 -1.46 -30.88 11.40
C ARG A 156 -1.91 -32.00 12.33
N GLU A 157 -1.72 -33.26 11.93
CA GLU A 157 -2.01 -34.45 12.75
C GLU A 157 -1.13 -34.49 14.01
N ALA A 158 0.10 -34.01 13.91
CA ALA A 158 1.00 -33.78 15.05
C ALA A 158 0.62 -32.54 15.90
N GLY A 159 -0.46 -31.83 15.57
CA GLY A 159 -1.02 -30.73 16.36
C GLY A 159 -0.65 -29.31 15.89
N ILE A 160 0.14 -29.15 14.82
CA ILE A 160 0.50 -27.83 14.29
C ILE A 160 -0.65 -27.27 13.45
N LYS A 161 -1.25 -26.16 13.92
CA LYS A 161 -2.33 -25.46 13.19
C LYS A 161 -1.89 -25.12 11.77
N LEU A 162 -2.79 -25.27 10.79
CA LEU A 162 -2.53 -24.87 9.40
C LEU A 162 -2.10 -23.39 9.28
N THR A 163 -2.63 -22.52 10.13
CA THR A 163 -2.28 -21.10 10.17
C THR A 163 -0.88 -20.81 10.72
N ALA A 164 -0.19 -21.81 11.30
CA ALA A 164 1.19 -21.73 11.74
C ALA A 164 2.17 -22.36 10.73
N GLN A 165 1.67 -22.77 9.56
CA GLN A 165 2.46 -23.33 8.48
C GLN A 165 2.46 -22.37 7.29
N ALA A 166 3.59 -22.24 6.61
CA ALA A 166 3.74 -21.37 5.45
C ALA A 166 4.55 -22.07 4.37
N VAL A 167 4.17 -21.86 3.11
CA VAL A 167 4.93 -22.31 1.94
C VAL A 167 5.38 -21.07 1.18
N LEU A 168 6.68 -20.90 1.02
CA LEU A 168 7.29 -19.77 0.32
C LEU A 168 7.76 -20.24 -1.05
N PHE A 169 7.55 -19.39 -2.06
CA PHE A 169 7.93 -19.64 -3.44
C PHE A 169 8.61 -18.41 -4.04
N ARG A 170 9.47 -18.63 -5.03
CA ARG A 170 10.22 -17.55 -5.70
C ARG A 170 9.33 -16.67 -6.58
N ALA A 171 8.38 -17.27 -7.29
CA ALA A 171 7.48 -16.59 -8.22
C ALA A 171 6.03 -17.06 -8.00
N ALA A 172 5.06 -16.19 -8.23
CA ALA A 172 3.65 -16.49 -8.03
C ALA A 172 3.11 -17.60 -8.94
N SER A 173 3.78 -17.86 -10.08
CA SER A 173 3.46 -18.98 -10.96
C SER A 173 3.79 -20.35 -10.35
N HIS A 174 4.79 -20.42 -9.47
CA HIS A 174 5.23 -21.68 -8.86
C HIS A 174 4.21 -22.24 -7.85
N SER A 175 3.20 -21.47 -7.44
CA SER A 175 2.16 -21.94 -6.52
C SER A 175 1.06 -22.75 -7.20
N ALA A 176 0.94 -22.70 -8.54
CA ALA A 176 -0.23 -23.23 -9.26
C ALA A 176 -0.49 -24.73 -8.99
N ALA A 177 0.55 -25.57 -9.10
CA ALA A 177 0.43 -27.01 -8.84
C ALA A 177 0.04 -27.31 -7.38
N LEU A 178 0.58 -26.53 -6.43
CA LEU A 178 0.27 -26.66 -5.02
C LEU A 178 -1.17 -26.24 -4.70
N GLU A 179 -1.65 -25.13 -5.28
CA GLU A 179 -3.02 -24.65 -5.10
C GLU A 179 -4.04 -25.70 -5.57
N LEU A 180 -3.83 -26.28 -6.75
CA LEU A 180 -4.68 -27.36 -7.27
C LEU A 180 -4.71 -28.56 -6.33
N GLU A 181 -3.55 -28.96 -5.80
CA GLU A 181 -3.45 -30.11 -4.90
C GLU A 181 -4.07 -29.83 -3.51
N LEU A 182 -3.90 -28.62 -2.96
CA LEU A 182 -4.55 -28.18 -1.73
C LEU A 182 -6.09 -28.19 -1.90
N MET A 183 -6.59 -27.66 -3.03
CA MET A 183 -8.01 -27.68 -3.36
C MET A 183 -8.54 -29.11 -3.52
N ARG A 184 -7.84 -29.96 -4.29
CA ARG A 184 -8.23 -31.36 -4.51
C ARG A 184 -8.36 -32.14 -3.21
N ARG A 185 -7.59 -31.79 -2.19
CA ARG A 185 -7.60 -32.43 -0.86
C ARG A 185 -8.44 -31.69 0.18
N ASN A 186 -9.15 -30.63 -0.20
CA ASN A 186 -9.90 -29.76 0.71
C ASN A 186 -9.05 -29.24 1.89
N ILE A 187 -7.78 -28.90 1.65
CA ILE A 187 -6.90 -28.29 2.65
C ILE A 187 -7.11 -26.77 2.59
N PRO A 188 -7.61 -26.12 3.66
CA PRO A 188 -7.80 -24.67 3.68
C PRO A 188 -6.45 -23.93 3.57
N PHE A 189 -6.36 -22.95 2.67
CA PHE A 189 -5.18 -22.13 2.49
C PHE A 189 -5.55 -20.68 2.15
N VAL A 190 -4.57 -19.79 2.29
CA VAL A 190 -4.66 -18.38 1.87
C VAL A 190 -3.48 -18.08 0.97
N LYS A 191 -3.74 -17.58 -0.24
CA LYS A 191 -2.70 -17.08 -1.15
C LYS A 191 -2.51 -15.58 -0.96
N PHE A 192 -1.31 -15.17 -0.57
CA PHE A 192 -0.92 -13.77 -0.55
C PHE A 192 -0.43 -13.34 -1.94
N GLY A 193 -0.89 -12.20 -2.43
CA GLY A 193 -0.51 -11.66 -3.75
C GLY A 193 -1.32 -12.17 -4.95
N GLY A 194 -2.51 -12.75 -4.72
CA GLY A 194 -3.48 -13.03 -5.80
C GLY A 194 -4.14 -11.76 -6.38
N LEU A 195 -5.19 -11.94 -7.20
CA LEU A 195 -6.00 -10.83 -7.74
C LEU A 195 -6.34 -9.84 -6.63
N LYS A 196 -5.77 -8.63 -6.70
CA LYS A 196 -6.04 -7.61 -5.68
C LYS A 196 -7.50 -7.22 -5.83
N PHE A 197 -8.23 -7.14 -4.73
CA PHE A 197 -9.62 -6.68 -4.71
C PHE A 197 -9.84 -5.39 -5.53
N LEU A 198 -8.91 -4.43 -5.40
CA LEU A 198 -8.92 -3.16 -6.15
C LEU A 198 -8.64 -3.28 -7.66
N GLU A 199 -8.16 -4.44 -8.13
CA GLU A 199 -7.88 -4.68 -9.54
C GLU A 199 -9.09 -5.21 -10.31
N ALA A 200 -10.13 -5.69 -9.62
CA ALA A 200 -11.37 -6.16 -10.22
C ALA A 200 -12.09 -5.05 -11.00
N SER A 201 -12.65 -5.40 -12.17
CA SER A 201 -13.24 -4.43 -13.10
C SER A 201 -14.34 -3.59 -12.45
N HIS A 202 -15.30 -4.25 -11.79
CA HIS A 202 -16.41 -3.59 -11.11
C HIS A 202 -15.93 -2.68 -9.95
N ILE A 203 -14.87 -3.06 -9.23
CA ILE A 203 -14.27 -2.20 -8.20
C ILE A 203 -13.62 -0.97 -8.84
N LYS A 204 -12.92 -1.13 -9.96
CA LYS A 204 -12.34 0.01 -10.71
C LYS A 204 -13.42 0.94 -11.27
N ASP A 205 -14.58 0.43 -11.64
CA ASP A 205 -15.73 1.23 -12.11
C ASP A 205 -16.25 2.14 -11.01
N VAL A 206 -16.53 1.57 -9.84
CA VAL A 206 -16.95 2.32 -8.65
C VAL A 206 -15.90 3.37 -8.28
N LEU A 207 -14.61 2.98 -8.21
CA LEU A 207 -13.52 3.91 -7.90
C LEU A 207 -13.38 5.03 -8.92
N ALA A 208 -13.63 4.78 -10.21
CA ALA A 208 -13.58 5.83 -11.22
C ALA A 208 -14.72 6.84 -11.07
N VAL A 209 -15.94 6.40 -10.74
CA VAL A 209 -17.05 7.32 -10.42
C VAL A 209 -16.68 8.19 -9.22
N LEU A 210 -16.19 7.59 -8.14
CA LEU A 210 -15.80 8.33 -6.92
C LEU A 210 -14.65 9.31 -7.19
N ARG A 211 -13.62 8.89 -7.92
CA ARG A 211 -12.47 9.74 -8.29
C ARG A 211 -12.87 10.89 -9.20
N PHE A 212 -13.76 10.66 -10.16
CA PHE A 212 -14.23 11.70 -11.07
C PHE A 212 -15.15 12.70 -10.36
N ALA A 213 -16.02 12.24 -9.45
CA ALA A 213 -16.82 13.11 -8.61
C ALA A 213 -15.95 13.98 -7.67
N GLN A 214 -14.87 13.41 -7.12
CA GLN A 214 -13.92 14.15 -6.28
C GLN A 214 -13.07 15.14 -7.08
N ASN A 215 -12.56 14.72 -8.25
CA ASN A 215 -11.73 15.51 -9.13
C ASN A 215 -12.25 15.41 -10.58
N PRO A 216 -13.14 16.34 -10.99
CA PRO A 216 -13.71 16.38 -12.34
C PRO A 216 -12.67 16.63 -13.43
N SER A 217 -11.50 17.16 -13.09
CA SER A 217 -10.38 17.30 -14.03
C SER A 217 -9.63 15.98 -14.29
N GLY A 218 -9.99 14.90 -13.59
CA GLY A 218 -9.38 13.59 -13.69
C GLY A 218 -9.74 12.85 -14.98
N ARG A 219 -8.98 13.08 -16.06
CA ARG A 219 -9.23 12.50 -17.40
C ARG A 219 -9.38 10.97 -17.42
N LEU A 220 -8.51 10.22 -16.73
CA LEU A 220 -8.59 8.75 -16.71
C LEU A 220 -9.86 8.22 -16.02
N ALA A 221 -10.26 8.86 -14.92
CA ALA A 221 -11.47 8.51 -14.20
C ALA A 221 -12.70 8.86 -15.05
N GLY A 222 -12.75 10.07 -15.61
CA GLY A 222 -13.81 10.49 -16.52
C GLY A 222 -13.94 9.59 -17.75
N PHE A 223 -12.82 9.09 -18.28
CA PHE A 223 -12.82 8.22 -19.46
C PHE A 223 -13.47 6.88 -19.18
N ARG A 224 -13.17 6.31 -18.00
CA ARG A 224 -13.81 5.08 -17.54
C ARG A 224 -15.28 5.30 -17.21
N VAL A 225 -15.63 6.41 -16.56
CA VAL A 225 -17.03 6.75 -16.22
C VAL A 225 -17.88 6.92 -17.47
N ALA A 226 -17.37 7.63 -18.49
CA ALA A 226 -18.09 7.81 -19.75
C ALA A 226 -18.44 6.48 -20.42
N GLN A 227 -17.58 5.46 -20.32
CA GLN A 227 -17.82 4.13 -20.88
C GLN A 227 -18.85 3.29 -20.11
N LEU A 228 -19.24 3.71 -18.90
CA LEU A 228 -20.32 3.07 -18.16
C LEU A 228 -21.70 3.47 -18.71
N ILE A 229 -21.76 4.55 -19.51
CA ILE A 229 -23.01 5.02 -20.11
C ILE A 229 -23.32 4.14 -21.33
N PRO A 230 -24.49 3.48 -21.38
CA PRO A 230 -24.88 2.66 -22.52
C PRO A 230 -24.78 3.43 -23.84
N GLY A 231 -24.13 2.83 -24.83
CA GLY A 231 -23.91 3.44 -26.15
C GLY A 231 -22.65 4.29 -26.28
N ILE A 232 -21.88 4.51 -25.21
CA ILE A 232 -20.60 5.25 -25.27
C ILE A 232 -19.42 4.28 -25.29
N GLY A 233 -18.83 4.08 -26.46
CA GLY A 233 -17.57 3.34 -26.63
C GLY A 233 -16.32 4.21 -26.40
N GLN A 234 -15.13 3.58 -26.46
CA GLN A 234 -13.83 4.23 -26.24
C GLN A 234 -13.65 5.53 -27.05
N ALA A 235 -13.95 5.50 -28.35
CA ALA A 235 -13.78 6.66 -29.23
C ALA A 235 -14.71 7.82 -28.86
N THR A 236 -15.97 7.51 -28.55
CA THR A 236 -16.96 8.52 -28.12
C THR A 236 -16.57 9.11 -26.77
N ALA A 237 -16.14 8.30 -25.81
CA ALA A 237 -15.68 8.75 -24.51
C ALA A 237 -14.46 9.68 -24.62
N ALA A 238 -13.47 9.33 -25.45
CA ALA A 238 -12.30 10.16 -25.68
C ALA A 238 -12.69 11.53 -26.26
N ARG A 239 -13.51 11.53 -27.32
CA ARG A 239 -13.97 12.76 -27.97
C ARG A 239 -14.78 13.66 -27.03
N LEU A 240 -15.64 13.08 -26.18
CA LEU A 240 -16.41 13.83 -25.19
C LEU A 240 -15.50 14.54 -24.19
N LEU A 241 -14.48 13.84 -23.68
CA LEU A 241 -13.51 14.44 -22.75
C LEU A 241 -12.65 15.49 -23.45
N ASP A 242 -12.18 15.23 -24.66
CA ASP A 242 -11.41 16.21 -25.42
C ASP A 242 -12.19 17.49 -25.64
N ALA A 243 -13.46 17.39 -26.04
CA ALA A 243 -14.33 18.55 -26.18
C ALA A 243 -14.56 19.28 -24.84
N ALA A 244 -14.74 18.55 -23.75
CA ALA A 244 -14.95 19.13 -22.43
C ALA A 244 -13.69 19.86 -21.92
N PHE A 245 -12.50 19.27 -22.06
CA PHE A 245 -11.24 19.88 -21.65
C PHE A 245 -10.80 21.03 -22.57
N ALA A 246 -11.11 20.95 -23.87
CA ALA A 246 -10.80 22.02 -24.82
C ALA A 246 -11.53 23.32 -24.52
N LYS A 247 -12.73 23.27 -23.91
CA LYS A 247 -13.45 24.48 -23.49
C LYS A 247 -12.61 25.34 -22.54
N GLY A 248 -11.80 24.76 -21.65
CA GLY A 248 -10.86 25.49 -20.80
C GLY A 248 -11.44 26.78 -20.19
N ALA A 249 -10.95 27.94 -20.64
CA ALA A 249 -11.40 29.26 -20.16
C ALA A 249 -12.75 29.74 -20.74
N GLU A 250 -13.26 29.10 -21.81
CA GLU A 250 -14.53 29.42 -22.46
C GLU A 250 -15.76 28.89 -21.69
N VAL A 251 -15.54 28.10 -20.62
CA VAL A 251 -16.63 27.61 -19.78
C VAL A 251 -17.34 28.81 -19.13
N THR A 252 -18.64 28.93 -19.40
CA THR A 252 -19.46 30.02 -18.86
C THR A 252 -19.75 29.83 -17.37
N ALA A 253 -20.15 30.90 -16.68
CA ALA A 253 -20.54 30.80 -15.27
C ALA A 253 -21.76 29.87 -15.07
N GLN A 254 -22.68 29.86 -16.04
CA GLN A 254 -23.84 28.97 -16.04
C GLN A 254 -23.42 27.50 -16.13
N GLU A 255 -22.59 27.16 -17.13
CA GLU A 255 -22.10 25.78 -17.30
C GLU A 255 -21.27 25.32 -16.09
N ARG A 256 -20.44 26.20 -15.51
CA ARG A 256 -19.73 25.90 -14.26
C ARG A 256 -20.69 25.56 -13.12
N GLY A 257 -21.74 26.36 -12.94
CA GLY A 257 -22.71 26.14 -11.88
C GLY A 257 -23.51 24.85 -12.07
N GLU A 258 -23.93 24.53 -13.31
CA GLU A 258 -24.62 23.27 -13.63
C GLU A 258 -23.74 22.05 -13.36
N VAL A 259 -22.46 22.11 -13.77
CA VAL A 259 -21.49 21.07 -13.45
C VAL A 259 -21.26 20.97 -11.93
N ALA A 260 -21.20 22.11 -11.22
CA ALA A 260 -21.04 22.12 -9.77
C ALA A 260 -22.21 21.46 -9.04
N VAL A 261 -23.45 21.64 -9.51
CA VAL A 261 -24.64 20.93 -9.00
C VAL A 261 -24.48 19.42 -9.21
N ALA A 262 -24.19 18.99 -10.44
CA ALA A 262 -24.02 17.56 -10.75
C ALA A 262 -22.87 16.91 -9.93
N VAL A 263 -21.75 17.63 -9.75
CA VAL A 263 -20.63 17.19 -8.92
C VAL A 263 -21.03 17.12 -7.44
N ALA A 264 -21.80 18.09 -6.93
CA ALA A 264 -22.30 18.10 -5.56
C ALA A 264 -23.24 16.90 -5.31
N GLU A 265 -24.16 16.61 -6.23
CA GLU A 265 -25.04 15.42 -6.16
C GLU A 265 -24.22 14.13 -6.14
N ALA A 266 -23.26 14.01 -7.07
CA ALA A 266 -22.38 12.86 -7.16
C ALA A 266 -21.56 12.67 -5.86
N LYS A 267 -21.04 13.75 -5.27
CA LYS A 267 -20.30 13.70 -4.00
C LYS A 267 -21.18 13.29 -2.82
N VAL A 268 -22.42 13.78 -2.74
CA VAL A 268 -23.38 13.38 -1.69
C VAL A 268 -23.71 11.89 -1.79
N LEU A 269 -24.02 11.41 -3.00
CA LEU A 269 -24.33 10.00 -3.26
C LEU A 269 -23.12 9.10 -2.98
N ALA A 270 -21.95 9.47 -3.48
CA ALA A 270 -20.68 8.81 -3.23
C ALA A 270 -20.40 8.66 -1.72
N HIS A 271 -20.64 9.73 -0.96
CA HIS A 271 -20.44 9.72 0.48
C HIS A 271 -21.38 8.76 1.20
N ARG A 272 -22.69 8.80 0.88
CA ARG A 272 -23.67 7.87 1.46
C ARG A 272 -23.34 6.42 1.12
N ALA A 273 -23.08 6.14 -0.16
CA ALA A 273 -22.70 4.81 -0.61
C ALA A 273 -21.43 4.30 0.09
N ALA A 274 -20.43 5.15 0.31
CA ALA A 274 -19.22 4.76 1.02
C ALA A 274 -19.48 4.39 2.49
N ILE A 275 -20.40 5.10 3.17
CA ILE A 275 -20.80 4.78 4.54
C ILE A 275 -21.59 3.46 4.58
N ASP A 276 -22.56 3.29 3.68
CA ASP A 276 -23.43 2.12 3.64
C ASP A 276 -22.63 0.86 3.31
N ILE A 277 -21.86 0.88 2.21
CA ILE A 277 -20.99 -0.23 1.79
C ILE A 277 -19.96 -0.54 2.88
N GLY A 278 -19.37 0.50 3.47
CA GLY A 278 -18.42 0.34 4.58
C GLY A 278 -19.05 -0.42 5.75
N SER A 279 -20.26 -0.02 6.13
CA SER A 279 -21.02 -0.63 7.24
C SER A 279 -21.40 -2.09 6.95
N GLU A 280 -21.93 -2.38 5.76
CA GLU A 280 -22.26 -3.76 5.35
C GLU A 280 -21.00 -4.65 5.30
N MET A 281 -19.88 -4.13 4.79
CA MET A 281 -18.61 -4.86 4.82
C MET A 281 -18.18 -5.19 6.27
N PHE A 282 -18.41 -4.29 7.23
CA PHE A 282 -18.13 -4.56 8.64
C PHE A 282 -19.05 -5.65 9.22
N GLU A 283 -20.33 -5.63 8.88
CA GLU A 283 -21.28 -6.66 9.33
C GLU A 283 -20.92 -8.03 8.77
N LEU A 284 -20.59 -8.11 7.47
CA LEU A 284 -20.20 -9.35 6.79
C LEU A 284 -18.87 -9.91 7.29
N THR A 285 -17.93 -9.04 7.70
CA THR A 285 -16.60 -9.46 8.19
C THR A 285 -16.51 -9.65 9.71
N GLY A 286 -17.57 -9.33 10.44
CA GLY A 286 -17.71 -9.52 11.88
C GLY A 286 -17.28 -8.31 12.71
N ALA A 287 -18.23 -7.74 13.48
CA ALA A 287 -18.05 -6.51 14.26
C ALA A 287 -17.14 -6.62 15.51
N ARG A 288 -16.71 -7.82 15.94
CA ARG A 288 -16.05 -8.03 17.25
C ARG A 288 -14.54 -8.28 17.23
N SER A 289 -13.86 -8.09 16.11
CA SER A 289 -12.41 -7.92 16.13
C SER A 289 -12.03 -6.84 15.14
N THR A 290 -11.75 -5.65 15.67
CA THR A 290 -10.66 -4.78 15.22
C THR A 290 -9.99 -5.28 13.95
N SER A 291 -10.35 -4.63 12.86
CA SER A 291 -9.86 -4.82 11.51
C SER A 291 -8.36 -4.58 11.33
N ALA A 292 -7.55 -4.57 12.39
CA ALA A 292 -6.09 -4.53 12.34
C ALA A 292 -5.52 -5.68 11.49
N ARG A 293 -6.18 -6.85 11.49
CA ARG A 293 -5.73 -8.01 10.69
C ARG A 293 -5.84 -7.80 9.17
N PHE A 294 -6.76 -6.94 8.72
CA PHE A 294 -7.02 -6.66 7.29
C PHE A 294 -6.84 -5.18 6.92
N GLY A 295 -6.51 -4.33 7.90
CA GLY A 295 -6.35 -2.88 7.77
C GLY A 295 -7.60 -2.16 7.26
N PHE A 296 -8.80 -2.49 7.74
CA PHE A 296 -10.02 -1.80 7.29
C PHE A 296 -10.33 -0.49 8.04
N ASP A 297 -9.77 -0.31 9.24
CA ASP A 297 -9.90 0.89 10.07
C ASP A 297 -9.34 2.15 9.39
N ARG A 298 -8.28 2.00 8.59
CA ARG A 298 -7.72 3.10 7.78
C ARG A 298 -8.69 3.63 6.73
N PHE A 299 -9.55 2.78 6.14
CA PHE A 299 -10.51 3.23 5.13
C PHE A 299 -11.65 4.03 5.75
N TRP A 300 -12.05 3.72 7.00
CA TRP A 300 -13.01 4.52 7.75
C TRP A 300 -12.45 5.89 8.13
N ARG A 301 -11.18 5.95 8.56
CA ARG A 301 -10.49 7.23 8.75
C ARG A 301 -10.48 8.04 7.45
N ASN A 302 -10.17 7.42 6.30
CA ASN A 302 -10.16 8.11 5.01
C ASN A 302 -11.54 8.61 4.55
N ALA A 303 -12.62 7.84 4.77
CA ALA A 303 -13.98 8.29 4.48
C ALA A 303 -14.39 9.52 5.33
N ARG A 304 -13.97 9.56 6.61
CA ARG A 304 -14.13 10.75 7.47
C ARG A 304 -13.16 11.89 7.13
N VAL A 305 -11.94 11.61 6.69
CA VAL A 305 -10.97 12.63 6.24
C VAL A 305 -11.45 13.33 4.97
N HIS A 306 -12.10 12.62 4.05
CA HIS A 306 -12.80 13.24 2.92
C HIS A 306 -13.83 14.28 3.37
N THR A 307 -14.53 14.07 4.50
CA THR A 307 -15.49 15.05 5.03
C THR A 307 -14.87 16.24 5.74
N LEU A 308 -13.60 16.17 6.15
CA LEU A 308 -12.94 17.26 6.88
C LEU A 308 -12.40 18.35 5.94
N HIS A 309 -11.86 17.97 4.78
CA HIS A 309 -11.34 18.94 3.80
C HIS A 309 -12.39 19.39 2.77
N ASP A 310 -13.44 18.59 2.53
CA ASP A 310 -14.53 18.92 1.62
C ASP A 310 -15.90 18.49 2.22
N PRO A 311 -16.49 19.27 3.16
CA PRO A 311 -17.65 18.84 3.95
C PRO A 311 -18.95 18.68 3.15
N VAL A 312 -19.61 17.53 3.28
CA VAL A 312 -20.84 17.18 2.54
C VAL A 312 -21.99 18.14 2.84
N ASP A 313 -22.05 18.69 4.05
CA ASP A 313 -23.09 19.64 4.48
C ASP A 313 -23.13 20.89 3.60
N TYR A 314 -21.97 21.39 3.14
CA TYR A 314 -21.94 22.52 2.22
C TYR A 314 -22.56 22.17 0.87
N LYS A 315 -22.33 20.96 0.34
CA LYS A 315 -22.98 20.49 -0.90
C LYS A 315 -24.48 20.37 -0.72
N LEU A 316 -24.94 19.76 0.38
CA LEU A 316 -26.36 19.63 0.67
C LEU A 316 -27.05 20.99 0.75
N ARG A 317 -26.40 21.98 1.36
CA ARG A 317 -26.89 23.36 1.40
C ARG A 317 -27.00 23.96 -0.01
N ASP A 318 -25.96 23.83 -0.82
CA ASP A 318 -25.92 24.44 -2.16
C ASP A 318 -26.91 23.76 -3.11
N LEU A 319 -27.06 22.43 -3.03
CA LEU A 319 -28.12 21.68 -3.71
C LEU A 319 -29.52 22.11 -3.25
N GLY A 320 -29.71 22.31 -1.95
CA GLY A 320 -30.97 22.80 -1.39
C GLY A 320 -31.34 24.19 -1.92
N ARG A 321 -30.38 25.12 -1.98
CA ARG A 321 -30.58 26.45 -2.58
C ARG A 321 -30.91 26.36 -4.06
N HIS A 322 -30.22 25.49 -4.81
CA HIS A 322 -30.53 25.27 -6.21
C HIS A 322 -31.95 24.74 -6.41
N ALA A 323 -32.34 23.72 -5.64
CA ALA A 323 -33.67 23.11 -5.73
C ALA A 323 -34.82 24.05 -5.33
N LEU A 324 -34.60 24.92 -4.34
CA LEU A 324 -35.64 25.81 -3.81
C LEU A 324 -35.71 27.17 -4.50
N GLU A 325 -34.57 27.71 -4.92
CA GLU A 325 -34.44 29.09 -5.41
C GLU A 325 -33.94 29.18 -6.86
N GLY A 326 -33.55 28.06 -7.48
CA GLY A 326 -32.92 28.03 -8.81
C GLY A 326 -31.50 28.59 -8.84
N ARG A 327 -30.90 28.87 -7.68
CA ARG A 327 -29.59 29.51 -7.56
C ARG A 327 -28.45 28.50 -7.76
N LEU A 328 -27.50 28.83 -8.64
CA LEU A 328 -26.30 28.00 -8.85
C LEU A 328 -25.25 28.20 -7.73
N PRO A 329 -24.41 27.19 -7.45
CA PRO A 329 -23.31 27.32 -6.49
C PRO A 329 -22.33 28.44 -6.88
N ASP A 330 -21.86 29.20 -5.89
CA ASP A 330 -20.84 30.23 -6.12
C ASP A 330 -19.47 29.56 -6.42
N PRO A 331 -18.60 30.17 -7.24
CA PRO A 331 -17.26 29.62 -7.51
C PRO A 331 -16.41 29.51 -6.25
N THR A 332 -15.64 28.43 -6.14
CA THR A 332 -14.66 28.18 -5.09
C THR A 332 -13.24 28.16 -5.68
N PRO A 333 -12.17 28.28 -4.86
CA PRO A 333 -10.80 28.08 -5.35
C PRO A 333 -10.53 26.70 -6.00
N TYR A 334 -11.45 25.75 -5.82
CA TYR A 334 -11.37 24.39 -6.33
C TYR A 334 -12.29 24.13 -7.55
N SER A 335 -13.02 25.14 -8.06
CA SER A 335 -14.01 25.02 -9.14
C SER A 335 -13.63 25.77 -10.41
#